data_AF-F2U0C3-F1
#
_entry.id   AF-F2U0C3-F1
#
_cell.length_a   1.000
_cell.length_b   1.000
_cell.length_c   1.000
_cell.angle_alpha   90.00
_cell.angle_beta   90.00
_cell.angle_gamma   90.00
#
_symmetry.space_group_name_H-M   'P 1'
#
loop_
_entity.id
_entity.type
_entity.pdbx_description
1 polymer ?
#
loop_
_entity_poly.entity_id
_entity_poly.type
_entity_poly.pdbx_seq_one_letter_code
_entity_poly.pdbx_strand_id
1 'polypeptide(L)'
;MTDRAKRRHDESGIDIPEDDDALDLTPSSTTSHRRMSKAGRAHLYHKFPALQRGKQQPQDEAIAGDKENASSPKVVAVPSSSTTSRSRSQAGRSARPRPVTSASNTRRPQKQPRSSAPVPASREAPPQHQPSQDVPHSDVMSLNYVDAIYAKNLQREEKYLLNPRPSRGINLAMRTVVIDWMIEIQVSFKLRDETLFCAVDILDRYLAARPDEQRHDYQCCGATSLWIASKFLEVLPPELADFEYVCAGLYPRQAFIDKELTMLTALRFYVMNVTPLDFISVYAIVLQLSLEGMALAEYLITLPLQEQRFYGLRPSVRGAAAVHIASKTCDGPGWSEDHSALFKLDHRHIMLVAQQLRGLANERPEKYINCRSRFLDPAKFGVAGRNLLV
;
A
#
# COMPACT_ATOMS: atom_id res chain seq x y z
N MET A 1 -5.52 57.89 33.96
CA MET A 1 -6.06 59.14 33.37
C MET A 1 -5.72 59.07 31.88
N THR A 2 -6.63 58.60 31.02
CA THR A 2 -7.86 59.26 30.46
C THR A 2 -7.49 60.15 29.27
N ASP A 3 -8.11 60.08 28.08
CA ASP A 3 -9.17 59.22 27.51
C ASP A 3 -8.89 59.08 25.98
N ARG A 4 -9.19 58.01 25.23
CA ARG A 4 -10.44 57.24 24.96
C ARG A 4 -11.35 57.88 23.89
N ALA A 5 -11.93 57.00 23.05
CA ALA A 5 -12.95 57.25 22.01
C ALA A 5 -12.40 57.79 20.66
N LYS A 6 -13.01 57.50 19.50
CA LYS A 6 -14.32 56.85 19.23
C LYS A 6 -14.39 56.26 17.80
N ARG A 7 -14.79 54.99 17.66
CA ARG A 7 -15.61 54.34 16.58
C ARG A 7 -15.24 54.60 15.09
N ARG A 8 -15.32 53.61 14.19
CA ARG A 8 -16.53 52.83 13.86
C ARG A 8 -16.22 51.37 13.46
N HIS A 9 -17.21 50.51 13.67
CA HIS A 9 -17.40 49.28 12.90
C HIS A 9 -18.24 49.62 11.66
N ASP A 10 -18.15 48.79 10.63
CA ASP A 10 -19.30 48.46 9.78
C ASP A 10 -19.41 46.93 9.74
N GLU A 11 -20.64 46.42 9.83
CA GLU A 11 -20.96 45.00 9.89
C GLU A 11 -21.71 44.61 8.62
N SER A 12 -21.28 43.54 7.95
CA SER A 12 -22.03 42.92 6.85
C SER A 12 -22.42 41.50 7.27
N GLY A 13 -23.55 41.39 7.97
CA GLY A 13 -24.09 40.11 8.44
C GLY A 13 -24.47 39.18 7.29
N ILE A 14 -24.24 37.88 7.50
CA ILE A 14 -24.84 36.80 6.72
C ILE A 14 -25.41 35.85 7.77
N ASP A 15 -26.73 35.78 7.87
CA ASP A 15 -27.41 34.86 8.78
C ASP A 15 -27.18 33.41 8.34
N ILE A 16 -26.85 32.55 9.30
CA ILE A 16 -26.81 31.09 9.14
C ILE A 16 -27.86 30.54 10.11
N PRO A 17 -28.91 29.84 9.65
CA PRO A 17 -29.89 29.22 10.53
C PRO A 17 -29.25 28.15 11.43
N GLU A 18 -29.59 28.15 12.71
CA GLU A 18 -29.28 27.07 13.65
C GLU A 18 -30.38 26.01 13.58
N ASP A 19 -30.22 25.01 12.72
CA ASP A 19 -31.07 23.81 12.70
C ASP A 19 -30.56 22.79 13.73
N ASP A 20 -31.19 22.82 14.91
CA ASP A 20 -30.87 21.99 16.08
C ASP A 20 -31.56 20.60 15.95
N ASP A 21 -30.91 19.63 15.28
CA ASP A 21 -31.44 18.26 15.14
C ASP A 21 -30.34 17.20 15.38
N ALA A 22 -30.18 16.82 16.66
CA ALA A 22 -29.08 15.98 17.13
C ALA A 22 -29.32 14.47 16.86
N LEU A 23 -28.77 13.96 15.75
CA LEU A 23 -28.78 12.53 15.44
C LEU A 23 -27.86 11.73 16.39
N ASP A 24 -28.46 11.07 17.39
CA ASP A 24 -27.79 10.15 18.31
C ASP A 24 -27.26 8.89 17.59
N LEU A 25 -25.95 8.87 17.32
CA LEU A 25 -25.24 7.75 16.70
C LEU A 25 -24.46 6.92 17.73
N THR A 26 -25.19 6.23 18.62
CA THR A 26 -24.59 5.14 19.41
C THR A 26 -24.21 3.95 18.51
N PRO A 27 -22.95 3.47 18.53
CA PRO A 27 -22.50 2.42 17.61
C PRO A 27 -23.00 1.04 18.05
N SER A 28 -24.03 0.53 17.38
CA SER A 28 -24.51 -0.84 17.60
C SER A 28 -23.49 -1.88 17.08
N SER A 29 -23.15 -2.83 17.94
CA SER A 29 -21.96 -3.67 17.75
C SER A 29 -22.26 -5.00 17.05
N THR A 30 -22.09 -5.08 15.72
CA THR A 30 -21.62 -6.28 15.01
C THR A 30 -21.26 -6.01 13.54
N THR A 31 -19.97 -5.89 13.22
CA THR A 31 -19.47 -6.05 11.84
C THR A 31 -18.26 -6.98 11.85
N SER A 32 -18.34 -8.08 11.09
CA SER A 32 -17.35 -9.16 11.16
C SER A 32 -16.11 -8.82 10.31
N HIS A 33 -15.07 -8.29 10.95
CA HIS A 33 -13.79 -7.97 10.30
C HIS A 33 -13.22 -9.21 9.58
N ARG A 34 -13.07 -9.13 8.25
CA ARG A 34 -12.53 -10.21 7.41
C ARG A 34 -10.99 -10.29 7.54
N ARG A 35 -10.52 -10.64 8.75
CA ARG A 35 -9.10 -10.80 9.09
C ARG A 35 -8.36 -11.67 8.06
N MET A 36 -7.14 -11.27 7.73
CA MET A 36 -6.23 -12.07 6.90
C MET A 36 -6.07 -13.51 7.42
N SER A 37 -5.98 -14.48 6.52
CA SER A 37 -5.78 -15.88 6.90
C SER A 37 -4.42 -16.08 7.58
N LYS A 38 -4.35 -17.07 8.48
CA LYS A 38 -3.12 -17.44 9.19
C LYS A 38 -1.99 -17.90 8.25
N ALA A 39 -2.31 -18.30 7.02
CA ALA A 39 -1.35 -18.67 5.99
C ALA A 39 -0.73 -17.45 5.29
N GLY A 40 -1.55 -16.50 4.80
CA GLY A 40 -1.04 -15.26 4.18
C GLY A 40 -0.20 -14.44 5.16
N ARG A 41 -0.61 -14.44 6.43
CA ARG A 41 0.14 -13.87 7.57
C ARG A 41 1.55 -14.44 7.76
N ALA A 42 1.84 -15.68 7.33
CA ALA A 42 3.16 -16.30 7.52
C ALA A 42 4.18 -15.93 6.44
N HIS A 43 3.75 -15.54 5.23
CA HIS A 43 4.66 -15.31 4.09
C HIS A 43 5.52 -14.04 4.27
N LEU A 44 4.91 -12.98 4.80
CA LEU A 44 5.48 -11.63 4.89
C LEU A 44 6.75 -11.51 5.75
N TYR A 45 7.02 -12.48 6.64
CA TYR A 45 8.13 -12.41 7.59
C TYR A 45 9.53 -12.56 6.96
N HIS A 46 9.66 -13.16 5.78
CA HIS A 46 10.95 -13.72 5.34
C HIS A 46 11.85 -12.77 4.52
N LYS A 47 11.37 -11.62 4.04
CA LYS A 47 12.13 -10.78 3.07
C LYS A 47 13.17 -9.81 3.67
N PHE A 48 13.17 -9.53 4.97
CA PHE A 48 14.00 -8.46 5.57
C PHE A 48 15.07 -8.81 6.63
N PRO A 49 15.93 -9.85 6.47
CA PRO A 49 17.10 -10.04 7.33
C PRO A 49 18.14 -8.91 7.25
N ALA A 50 18.16 -8.13 6.17
CA ALA A 50 19.20 -7.13 5.89
C ALA A 50 19.09 -5.86 6.76
N LEU A 51 17.87 -5.39 7.04
CA LEU A 51 17.64 -4.18 7.85
C LEU A 51 17.89 -4.40 9.35
N GLN A 52 17.72 -5.63 9.83
CA GLN A 52 17.79 -5.98 11.26
C GLN A 52 19.20 -5.82 11.86
N ARG A 53 20.26 -5.82 11.04
CA ARG A 53 21.65 -5.68 11.50
C ARG A 53 22.00 -4.27 11.99
N GLY A 54 21.18 -3.26 11.71
CA GLY A 54 21.47 -1.85 12.04
C GLY A 54 21.22 -1.43 13.49
N LYS A 55 20.79 -2.32 14.38
CA LYS A 55 20.40 -2.01 15.78
C LYS A 55 21.33 -2.60 16.86
N GLN A 56 22.55 -3.01 16.52
CA GLN A 56 23.58 -3.38 17.50
C GLN A 56 24.64 -2.28 17.64
N GLN A 57 25.10 -2.07 18.86
CA GLN A 57 25.78 -0.85 19.34
C GLN A 57 27.31 -0.86 19.12
N PRO A 58 28.01 0.28 19.30
CA PRO A 58 29.38 0.47 18.79
C PRO A 58 30.45 -0.31 19.56
N GLN A 59 31.63 -0.39 18.96
CA GLN A 59 32.87 -0.84 19.60
C GLN A 59 33.92 0.27 19.46
N ASP A 60 34.67 0.52 20.53
CA ASP A 60 35.74 1.51 20.56
C ASP A 60 37.01 1.00 19.86
N GLU A 61 37.35 1.53 18.68
CA GLU A 61 38.64 1.28 18.05
C GLU A 61 39.73 2.19 18.66
N ALA A 62 40.29 1.74 19.80
CA ALA A 62 41.47 2.36 20.40
C ALA A 62 42.75 1.96 19.65
N ILE A 63 43.63 2.93 19.38
CA ILE A 63 44.83 2.75 18.55
C ILE A 63 46.04 2.27 19.39
N ALA A 64 46.42 1.00 19.20
CA ALA A 64 47.78 0.47 19.36
C ALA A 64 47.84 -0.93 18.70
N GLY A 65 48.95 -1.43 18.15
CA GLY A 65 50.33 -0.95 18.22
C GLY A 65 51.23 -2.07 18.75
N ASP A 66 51.76 -2.90 17.85
CA ASP A 66 52.57 -4.07 18.20
C ASP A 66 53.75 -3.73 19.13
N LYS A 67 53.92 -4.52 20.20
CA LYS A 67 55.25 -5.00 20.63
C LYS A 67 55.26 -6.14 21.67
N GLU A 68 56.02 -7.17 21.32
CA GLU A 68 56.99 -7.91 22.15
C GLU A 68 56.58 -8.44 23.55
N ASN A 69 56.16 -9.72 23.56
CA ASN A 69 56.94 -10.86 24.09
C ASN A 69 57.14 -11.08 25.63
N ALA A 70 57.24 -12.38 25.97
CA ALA A 70 57.93 -13.00 27.10
C ALA A 70 57.22 -13.24 28.47
N SER A 71 57.62 -14.38 29.07
CA SER A 71 57.51 -14.80 30.48
C SER A 71 56.14 -15.17 31.10
N SER A 72 55.83 -16.47 31.03
CA SER A 72 55.45 -17.25 32.24
C SER A 72 56.73 -17.51 33.09
N PRO A 73 56.72 -18.01 34.36
CA PRO A 73 55.89 -19.15 34.83
C PRO A 73 55.57 -19.30 36.35
N LYS A 74 54.74 -20.32 36.71
CA LYS A 74 54.75 -21.08 38.00
C LYS A 74 54.32 -20.28 39.29
N VAL A 75 53.95 -20.85 40.46
CA VAL A 75 53.78 -22.24 40.97
C VAL A 75 52.81 -22.30 42.20
N VAL A 76 52.08 -23.43 42.36
CA VAL A 76 51.51 -24.10 43.59
C VAL A 76 51.07 -23.29 44.84
N ALA A 77 49.84 -23.53 45.35
CA ALA A 77 49.53 -23.91 46.76
C ALA A 77 48.02 -24.18 47.02
N VAL A 78 47.71 -25.17 47.88
CA VAL A 78 46.37 -25.67 48.33
C VAL A 78 46.63 -26.38 49.71
N PRO A 79 45.84 -26.28 50.82
CA PRO A 79 44.39 -26.60 50.93
C PRO A 79 43.58 -25.86 52.07
N SER A 80 42.43 -26.45 52.46
CA SER A 80 41.71 -26.35 53.77
C SER A 80 40.97 -25.04 54.17
N SER A 81 39.84 -25.06 54.91
CA SER A 81 38.97 -26.18 55.37
C SER A 81 37.61 -25.74 55.94
N SER A 82 36.56 -26.54 55.68
CA SER A 82 35.35 -26.80 56.54
C SER A 82 34.43 -25.60 56.93
N THR A 83 33.18 -25.76 57.42
CA THR A 83 32.54 -26.92 58.11
C THR A 83 30.99 -26.91 57.97
N THR A 84 30.38 -28.11 57.91
CA THR A 84 29.04 -28.55 58.41
C THR A 84 27.93 -27.53 58.81
N SER A 85 26.62 -27.78 58.67
CA SER A 85 25.76 -28.87 58.12
C SER A 85 24.27 -28.39 58.15
N ARG A 86 23.16 -29.14 58.09
CA ARG A 86 22.82 -30.58 58.18
C ARG A 86 21.47 -30.90 57.48
N SER A 87 21.07 -32.17 57.49
CA SER A 87 19.95 -32.79 56.75
C SER A 87 18.68 -33.08 57.57
N ARG A 88 17.50 -33.19 56.93
CA ARG A 88 16.71 -34.45 56.90
C ARG A 88 15.67 -34.50 55.76
N SER A 89 14.99 -35.64 55.63
CA SER A 89 14.26 -36.10 54.43
C SER A 89 12.86 -36.63 54.74
N GLN A 90 11.98 -36.69 53.72
CA GLN A 90 11.18 -37.89 53.40
C GLN A 90 10.60 -37.84 51.98
N ALA A 91 9.92 -38.89 51.53
CA ALA A 91 9.61 -39.17 50.12
C ALA A 91 8.11 -39.37 49.84
N GLY A 92 7.70 -39.12 48.58
CA GLY A 92 6.34 -39.36 48.07
C GLY A 92 6.37 -39.80 46.60
N ARG A 93 5.61 -40.86 46.26
CA ARG A 93 5.62 -41.53 44.96
C ARG A 93 4.54 -40.99 44.00
N SER A 94 4.81 -41.08 42.68
CA SER A 94 3.98 -41.73 41.62
C SER A 94 2.45 -41.51 41.59
N ALA A 95 1.75 -41.29 40.46
CA ALA A 95 2.13 -41.05 39.05
C ALA A 95 0.88 -40.59 38.24
N ARG A 96 1.09 -40.31 36.94
CA ARG A 96 0.08 -40.04 35.90
C ARG A 96 -0.84 -41.25 35.66
N PRO A 97 -2.11 -41.03 35.28
CA PRO A 97 -2.60 -41.65 34.02
C PRO A 97 -3.38 -40.69 33.10
N ARG A 98 -3.61 -41.13 31.85
CA ARG A 98 -4.68 -40.62 30.96
C ARG A 98 -5.81 -41.69 30.90
N PRO A 99 -6.73 -41.68 29.90
CA PRO A 99 -8.09 -41.21 30.06
C PRO A 99 -9.12 -42.36 30.05
N VAL A 100 -10.38 -42.08 30.37
CA VAL A 100 -11.47 -43.02 30.09
C VAL A 100 -12.72 -42.29 29.59
N THR A 101 -13.47 -42.98 28.73
CA THR A 101 -14.73 -42.55 28.12
C THR A 101 -15.94 -42.87 28.99
N SER A 102 -16.96 -42.03 28.95
CA SER A 102 -18.35 -42.45 29.18
C SER A 102 -19.29 -41.64 28.26
N ALA A 103 -20.35 -42.29 27.78
CA ALA A 103 -21.34 -41.69 26.89
C ALA A 103 -22.66 -41.46 27.61
N SER A 104 -23.44 -40.49 27.16
CA SER A 104 -24.85 -40.34 27.53
C SER A 104 -25.67 -39.93 26.32
N ASN A 105 -26.81 -40.60 26.12
CA ASN A 105 -27.68 -40.41 24.96
C ASN A 105 -28.64 -39.24 25.17
N THR A 106 -28.79 -38.37 24.17
CA THR A 106 -30.02 -37.60 23.94
C THR A 106 -30.49 -37.75 22.49
N ARG A 107 -31.80 -37.69 22.29
CA ARG A 107 -32.49 -38.46 21.23
C ARG A 107 -33.12 -37.56 20.16
N ARG A 108 -32.63 -37.65 18.92
CA ARG A 108 -33.14 -36.93 17.75
C ARG A 108 -34.49 -37.50 17.29
N PRO A 109 -35.56 -36.69 17.11
CA PRO A 109 -36.80 -37.15 16.49
C PRO A 109 -36.75 -36.97 14.96
N GLN A 110 -37.00 -38.05 14.21
CA GLN A 110 -37.42 -37.97 12.80
C GLN A 110 -38.94 -38.10 12.70
N LYS A 111 -39.56 -37.45 11.72
CA LYS A 111 -40.94 -37.75 11.26
C LYS A 111 -41.03 -37.65 9.75
N GLN A 112 -41.66 -38.66 9.16
CA GLN A 112 -42.21 -38.73 7.80
C GLN A 112 -43.45 -39.66 7.88
N PRO A 113 -44.34 -39.70 6.89
CA PRO A 113 -44.85 -38.59 6.07
C PRO A 113 -46.38 -38.43 6.28
N ARG A 114 -47.02 -37.45 5.62
CA ARG A 114 -48.49 -37.42 5.41
C ARG A 114 -48.81 -36.89 4.01
N SER A 115 -49.98 -37.27 3.50
CA SER A 115 -50.32 -37.23 2.07
C SER A 115 -51.35 -36.15 1.69
N SER A 116 -51.12 -35.54 0.52
CA SER A 116 -52.11 -35.09 -0.48
C SER A 116 -53.37 -34.32 -0.02
N ALA A 117 -53.38 -33.01 -0.27
CA ALA A 117 -54.56 -32.19 -0.61
C ALA A 117 -54.10 -31.08 -1.61
N PRO A 118 -55.01 -30.42 -2.37
CA PRO A 118 -54.71 -30.05 -3.76
C PRO A 118 -54.02 -28.69 -3.98
N VAL A 119 -53.50 -28.54 -5.21
CA VAL A 119 -52.76 -27.36 -5.71
C VAL A 119 -53.72 -26.33 -6.33
N PRO A 120 -53.70 -25.05 -5.91
CA PRO A 120 -54.28 -23.94 -6.68
C PRO A 120 -53.31 -23.46 -7.77
N ALA A 121 -53.85 -22.92 -8.87
CA ALA A 121 -53.11 -22.72 -10.11
C ALA A 121 -52.06 -21.58 -10.09
N SER A 122 -51.10 -21.72 -11.00
CA SER A 122 -50.29 -20.69 -11.67
C SER A 122 -50.13 -19.34 -10.97
N ARG A 123 -49.00 -19.15 -10.28
CA ARG A 123 -48.37 -17.83 -10.14
C ARG A 123 -47.47 -17.62 -11.35
N GLU A 124 -47.73 -16.56 -12.11
CA GLU A 124 -46.87 -16.14 -13.22
C GLU A 124 -45.48 -15.75 -12.71
N ALA A 125 -44.45 -15.99 -13.53
CA ALA A 125 -43.11 -15.52 -13.23
C ALA A 125 -43.05 -13.98 -13.36
N PRO A 126 -42.22 -13.28 -12.56
CA PRO A 126 -41.97 -11.86 -12.78
C PRO A 126 -41.49 -11.63 -14.22
N PRO A 127 -41.94 -10.57 -14.91
CA PRO A 127 -41.49 -10.28 -16.26
C PRO A 127 -39.97 -10.10 -16.26
N GLN A 128 -39.30 -10.78 -17.19
CA GLN A 128 -37.87 -10.60 -17.38
C GLN A 128 -37.61 -9.15 -17.81
N HIS A 129 -36.92 -8.38 -16.98
CA HIS A 129 -36.43 -7.06 -17.37
C HIS A 129 -35.50 -7.24 -18.57
N GLN A 130 -35.97 -6.79 -19.74
CA GLN A 130 -35.08 -6.44 -20.83
C GLN A 130 -34.13 -5.36 -20.32
N PRO A 131 -32.82 -5.43 -20.59
CA PRO A 131 -31.90 -4.39 -20.19
C PRO A 131 -32.23 -3.11 -20.98
N SER A 132 -32.72 -2.09 -20.28
CA SER A 132 -32.89 -0.76 -20.88
C SER A 132 -31.55 -0.28 -21.46
N GLN A 133 -31.57 0.35 -22.63
CA GLN A 133 -30.37 0.98 -23.21
C GLN A 133 -30.04 2.35 -22.57
N ASP A 134 -30.40 2.50 -21.28
CA ASP A 134 -30.15 3.69 -20.49
C ASP A 134 -28.69 3.67 -20.00
N VAL A 135 -27.79 4.25 -20.80
CA VAL A 135 -26.41 4.51 -20.38
C VAL A 135 -26.45 5.34 -19.09
N PRO A 136 -25.82 4.91 -17.98
CA PRO A 136 -25.94 5.60 -16.70
C PRO A 136 -25.53 7.07 -16.81
N HIS A 137 -26.41 7.99 -16.40
CA HIS A 137 -26.15 9.44 -16.46
C HIS A 137 -24.90 9.91 -15.68
N SER A 138 -24.36 9.05 -14.80
CA SER A 138 -22.98 9.12 -14.27
C SER A 138 -21.96 9.56 -15.32
N ASP A 139 -21.92 8.86 -16.46
CA ASP A 139 -20.79 8.92 -17.38
C ASP A 139 -20.91 10.10 -18.36
N VAL A 140 -22.10 10.69 -18.45
CA VAL A 140 -22.36 11.94 -19.19
C VAL A 140 -21.98 13.16 -18.37
N MET A 141 -22.17 13.11 -17.05
CA MET A 141 -21.86 14.24 -16.15
C MET A 141 -20.36 14.47 -15.94
N SER A 142 -19.54 13.41 -16.05
CA SER A 142 -18.09 13.51 -15.91
C SER A 142 -17.43 14.25 -17.09
N LEU A 143 -17.88 13.99 -18.33
CA LEU A 143 -17.35 14.57 -19.57
C LEU A 143 -17.29 16.10 -19.54
N ASN A 144 -18.34 16.75 -19.02
CA ASN A 144 -18.43 18.21 -18.90
C ASN A 144 -17.28 18.86 -18.09
N TYR A 145 -16.57 18.08 -17.27
CA TYR A 145 -15.46 18.54 -16.44
C TYR A 145 -14.10 17.93 -16.81
N VAL A 146 -14.02 17.03 -17.81
CA VAL A 146 -12.76 16.33 -18.17
C VAL A 146 -11.64 17.31 -18.48
N ASP A 147 -11.88 18.32 -19.33
CA ASP A 147 -10.85 19.32 -19.68
C ASP A 147 -10.37 20.13 -18.46
N ALA A 148 -11.30 20.52 -17.58
CA ALA A 148 -10.99 21.29 -16.38
C ALA A 148 -10.22 20.45 -15.34
N ILE A 149 -10.60 19.18 -15.17
CA ILE A 149 -9.91 18.20 -14.31
C ILE A 149 -8.52 17.90 -14.88
N TYR A 150 -8.40 17.65 -16.18
CA TYR A 150 -7.14 17.37 -16.85
C TYR A 150 -6.16 18.55 -16.74
N ALA A 151 -6.62 19.78 -17.02
CA ALA A 151 -5.81 20.99 -16.85
C ALA A 151 -5.35 21.19 -15.40
N LYS A 152 -6.24 20.95 -14.43
CA LYS A 152 -5.91 21.00 -12.98
C LYS A 152 -4.95 19.89 -12.57
N ASN A 153 -5.01 18.73 -13.22
CA ASN A 153 -4.10 17.61 -12.97
C ASN A 153 -2.70 17.88 -13.55
N LEU A 154 -2.57 18.52 -14.72
CA LEU A 154 -1.27 19.01 -15.21
C LEU A 154 -0.64 20.06 -14.29
N GLN A 155 -1.44 21.00 -13.75
CA GLN A 155 -0.95 21.98 -12.76
C GLN A 155 -0.46 21.32 -11.46
N ARG A 156 -1.12 20.24 -11.02
CA ARG A 156 -0.69 19.44 -9.87
C ARG A 156 0.58 18.65 -10.17
N GLU A 157 0.68 18.02 -11.34
CA GLU A 157 1.90 17.35 -11.79
C GLU A 157 3.09 18.30 -11.70
N GLU A 158 3.01 19.48 -12.31
CA GLU A 158 4.10 20.45 -12.32
C GLU A 158 4.52 20.87 -10.91
N LYS A 159 3.54 21.21 -10.06
CA LYS A 159 3.77 21.73 -8.70
C LYS A 159 4.46 20.72 -7.77
N TYR A 160 4.28 19.43 -8.01
CA TYR A 160 4.76 18.35 -7.15
C TYR A 160 5.72 17.39 -7.86
N LEU A 161 6.23 17.76 -9.04
CA LEU A 161 7.16 16.93 -9.82
C LEU A 161 8.49 16.75 -9.07
N LEU A 162 8.84 15.51 -8.79
CA LEU A 162 10.11 15.15 -8.17
C LEU A 162 11.26 15.39 -9.15
N ASN A 163 12.38 15.94 -8.66
CA ASN A 163 13.58 16.12 -9.48
C ASN A 163 14.15 14.75 -9.91
N PRO A 164 14.27 14.43 -11.21
CA PRO A 164 14.83 13.16 -11.69
C PRO A 164 16.28 12.90 -11.25
N ARG A 165 16.99 13.94 -10.77
CA ARG A 165 18.29 13.86 -10.10
C ARG A 165 18.10 14.18 -8.61
N PRO A 166 17.76 13.19 -7.75
CA PRO A 166 17.52 13.44 -6.33
C PRO A 166 18.75 13.99 -5.60
N SER A 167 18.52 14.60 -4.45
CA SER A 167 19.57 15.05 -3.53
C SER A 167 20.36 13.86 -2.98
N ARG A 168 21.67 14.07 -2.72
CA ARG A 168 22.66 13.01 -2.43
C ARG A 168 22.35 12.10 -1.22
N GLY A 169 21.41 12.48 -0.35
CA GLY A 169 21.01 11.67 0.80
C GLY A 169 20.01 10.56 0.48
N ILE A 170 19.19 10.72 -0.58
CA ILE A 170 18.08 9.81 -0.89
C ILE A 170 18.64 8.48 -1.44
N ASN A 171 18.40 7.39 -0.70
CA ASN A 171 18.83 6.06 -1.10
C ASN A 171 17.77 5.40 -2.02
N LEU A 172 17.84 5.70 -3.32
CA LEU A 172 16.94 5.10 -4.33
C LEU A 172 16.99 3.55 -4.36
N ALA A 173 18.10 2.91 -3.95
CA ALA A 173 18.16 1.46 -3.86
C ALA A 173 17.31 0.90 -2.71
N MET A 174 17.31 1.57 -1.56
CA MET A 174 16.42 1.19 -0.44
C MET A 174 14.95 1.50 -0.76
N ARG A 175 14.68 2.62 -1.46
CA ARG A 175 13.35 2.95 -2.01
C ARG A 175 12.81 1.81 -2.89
N THR A 176 13.59 1.31 -3.85
CA THR A 176 13.22 0.17 -4.70
C THR A 176 12.77 -1.04 -3.89
N VAL A 177 13.55 -1.44 -2.88
CA VAL A 177 13.25 -2.62 -2.03
C VAL A 177 11.98 -2.41 -1.19
N VAL A 178 11.77 -1.20 -0.65
CA VAL A 178 10.56 -0.89 0.11
C VAL A 178 9.31 -0.86 -0.78
N ILE A 179 9.40 -0.44 -2.04
CA ILE A 179 8.24 -0.40 -2.94
C ILE A 179 7.83 -1.80 -3.42
N ASP A 180 8.76 -2.71 -3.72
CA ASP A 180 8.42 -4.13 -3.99
C ASP A 180 7.65 -4.75 -2.81
N TRP A 181 8.05 -4.41 -1.58
CA TRP A 181 7.33 -4.79 -0.36
C TRP A 181 5.97 -4.07 -0.20
N MET A 182 5.88 -2.77 -0.49
CA MET A 182 4.59 -2.04 -0.45
C MET A 182 3.55 -2.63 -1.42
N ILE A 183 3.98 -3.15 -2.58
CA ILE A 183 3.11 -3.87 -3.53
C ILE A 183 2.60 -5.17 -2.89
N GLU A 184 3.45 -5.93 -2.21
CA GLU A 184 3.05 -7.14 -1.48
C GLU A 184 2.08 -6.84 -0.32
N ILE A 185 2.28 -5.74 0.41
CA ILE A 185 1.37 -5.29 1.46
C ILE A 185 0.02 -4.81 0.89
N GLN A 186 0.01 -4.07 -0.23
CA GLN A 186 -1.23 -3.68 -0.90
C GLN A 186 -2.07 -4.90 -1.30
N VAL A 187 -1.45 -5.90 -1.95
CA VAL A 187 -2.15 -7.15 -2.31
C VAL A 187 -2.62 -7.92 -1.07
N SER A 188 -1.81 -7.95 0.00
CA SER A 188 -2.13 -8.63 1.26
C SER A 188 -3.32 -8.02 2.00
N PHE A 189 -3.40 -6.69 2.06
CA PHE A 189 -4.50 -5.95 2.68
C PHE A 189 -5.67 -5.70 1.72
N LYS A 190 -5.49 -5.95 0.42
CA LYS A 190 -6.47 -5.73 -0.66
C LYS A 190 -6.85 -4.26 -0.85
N LEU A 191 -5.88 -3.37 -0.64
CA LEU A 191 -6.03 -1.94 -0.91
C LEU A 191 -6.18 -1.71 -2.42
N ARG A 192 -6.85 -0.64 -2.81
CA ARG A 192 -7.00 -0.24 -4.21
C ARG A 192 -5.66 0.20 -4.81
N ASP A 193 -5.59 0.23 -6.13
CA ASP A 193 -4.36 0.60 -6.82
C ASP A 193 -4.05 2.10 -6.67
N GLU A 194 -5.07 2.96 -6.64
CA GLU A 194 -4.92 4.38 -6.28
C GLU A 194 -4.25 4.55 -4.91
N THR A 195 -4.56 3.68 -3.94
CA THR A 195 -3.98 3.68 -2.60
C THR A 195 -2.48 3.36 -2.63
N LEU A 196 -2.05 2.43 -3.50
CA LEU A 196 -0.63 2.14 -3.73
C LEU A 196 0.09 3.33 -4.39
N PHE A 197 -0.46 3.89 -5.47
CA PHE A 197 0.18 5.01 -6.18
C PHE A 197 0.26 6.26 -5.30
N CYS A 198 -0.79 6.56 -4.52
CA CYS A 198 -0.80 7.62 -3.52
C CYS A 198 0.26 7.38 -2.43
N ALA A 199 0.37 6.16 -1.90
CA ALA A 199 1.39 5.82 -0.91
C ALA A 199 2.84 5.96 -1.43
N VAL A 200 3.10 5.63 -2.69
CA VAL A 200 4.45 5.81 -3.29
C VAL A 200 4.76 7.29 -3.52
N ASP A 201 3.78 8.09 -3.94
CA ASP A 201 3.94 9.55 -4.08
C ASP A 201 4.16 10.24 -2.71
N ILE A 202 3.43 9.83 -1.66
CA ILE A 202 3.66 10.28 -0.27
C ILE A 202 5.10 9.95 0.17
N LEU A 203 5.54 8.70 -0.03
CA LEU A 203 6.89 8.26 0.32
C LEU A 203 7.96 9.06 -0.42
N ASP A 204 7.82 9.23 -1.74
CA ASP A 204 8.83 9.88 -2.56
C ASP A 204 8.91 11.40 -2.31
N ARG A 205 7.77 12.08 -2.13
CA ARG A 205 7.74 13.50 -1.74
C ARG A 205 8.26 13.69 -0.31
N TYR A 206 8.00 12.74 0.59
CA TYR A 206 8.56 12.78 1.94
C TYR A 206 10.09 12.64 1.93
N LEU A 207 10.63 11.64 1.23
CA LEU A 207 12.09 11.46 1.10
C LEU A 207 12.76 12.63 0.36
N ALA A 208 12.05 13.30 -0.56
CA ALA A 208 12.53 14.55 -1.18
C ALA A 208 12.60 15.72 -0.19
N ALA A 209 11.65 15.81 0.76
CA ALA A 209 11.64 16.82 1.82
C ALA A 209 12.55 16.46 3.03
N ARG A 210 12.86 15.17 3.21
CA ARG A 210 13.71 14.61 4.27
C ARG A 210 14.84 13.72 3.69
N PRO A 211 15.82 14.31 2.98
CA PRO A 211 16.95 13.56 2.43
C PRO A 211 17.92 13.05 3.51
N ASP A 212 17.75 13.47 4.77
CA ASP A 212 18.41 13.04 6.00
C ASP A 212 17.79 11.77 6.64
N GLU A 213 16.65 11.30 6.11
CA GLU A 213 15.92 10.13 6.61
C GLU A 213 16.77 8.85 6.62
N GLN A 214 16.72 8.11 7.72
CA GLN A 214 17.63 7.00 7.94
C GLN A 214 17.24 5.75 7.16
N ARG A 215 18.24 5.07 6.59
CA ARG A 215 18.03 3.85 5.76
C ARG A 215 17.28 2.74 6.48
N HIS A 216 17.37 2.68 7.81
CA HIS A 216 16.67 1.71 8.65
C HIS A 216 15.22 2.07 8.96
N ASP A 217 14.78 3.30 8.67
CA ASP A 217 13.40 3.77 8.86
C ASP A 217 12.59 3.77 7.56
N TYR A 218 13.20 3.50 6.40
CA TYR A 218 12.51 3.48 5.11
C TYR A 218 11.33 2.49 5.07
N GLN A 219 11.39 1.34 5.78
CA GLN A 219 10.24 0.43 5.87
C GLN A 219 9.10 1.02 6.71
N CYS A 220 9.40 1.65 7.85
CA CYS A 220 8.41 2.41 8.63
C CYS A 220 7.79 3.55 7.81
N CYS A 221 8.61 4.24 7.00
CA CYS A 221 8.13 5.26 6.06
C CYS A 221 7.17 4.67 5.02
N GLY A 222 7.51 3.56 4.35
CA GLY A 222 6.63 2.91 3.38
C GLY A 222 5.31 2.40 4.00
N ALA A 223 5.39 1.81 5.19
CA ALA A 223 4.23 1.37 5.96
C ALA A 223 3.30 2.53 6.34
N THR A 224 3.88 3.62 6.88
CA THR A 224 3.15 4.82 7.28
C THR A 224 2.55 5.53 6.06
N SER A 225 3.24 5.53 4.92
CA SER A 225 2.71 6.10 3.67
C SER A 225 1.49 5.33 3.15
N LEU A 226 1.52 3.99 3.23
CA LEU A 226 0.36 3.14 2.95
C LEU A 226 -0.78 3.38 3.95
N TRP A 227 -0.50 3.58 5.24
CA TRP A 227 -1.52 3.84 6.25
C TRP A 227 -2.19 5.20 6.05
N ILE A 228 -1.42 6.26 5.77
CA ILE A 228 -1.93 7.59 5.42
C ILE A 228 -2.80 7.49 4.15
N ALA A 229 -2.29 6.89 3.07
CA ALA A 229 -3.04 6.73 1.82
C ALA A 229 -4.34 5.95 2.04
N SER A 230 -4.30 4.87 2.83
CA SER A 230 -5.48 4.06 3.14
C SER A 230 -6.56 4.90 3.83
N LYS A 231 -6.20 5.73 4.82
CA LYS A 231 -7.14 6.60 5.53
C LYS A 231 -7.77 7.70 4.65
N PHE A 232 -7.21 7.96 3.47
CA PHE A 232 -7.77 8.90 2.48
C PHE A 232 -8.58 8.23 1.37
N LEU A 233 -8.34 6.95 1.07
CA LEU A 233 -8.81 6.29 -0.16
C LEU A 233 -9.61 5.00 0.06
N GLU A 234 -9.51 4.36 1.23
CA GLU A 234 -10.27 3.15 1.56
C GLU A 234 -11.50 3.48 2.40
N VAL A 235 -12.63 2.83 2.09
CA VAL A 235 -13.86 2.92 2.90
C VAL A 235 -13.65 2.31 4.29
N LEU A 236 -12.77 1.31 4.39
CA LEU A 236 -12.36 0.64 5.64
C LEU A 236 -10.83 0.47 5.65
N PRO A 237 -10.06 1.50 6.07
CA PRO A 237 -8.61 1.41 6.12
C PRO A 237 -8.13 0.39 7.15
N PRO A 238 -6.98 -0.28 6.94
CA PRO A 238 -6.40 -1.17 7.94
C PRO A 238 -6.01 -0.43 9.22
N GLU A 239 -6.10 -1.12 10.36
CA GLU A 239 -5.69 -0.55 11.64
C GLU A 239 -4.16 -0.45 11.73
N LEU A 240 -3.66 0.49 12.55
CA LEU A 240 -2.22 0.59 12.83
C LEU A 240 -1.64 -0.74 13.35
N ALA A 241 -2.44 -1.54 14.06
CA ALA A 241 -2.02 -2.87 14.52
C ALA A 241 -1.70 -3.86 13.38
N ASP A 242 -2.32 -3.73 12.20
CA ASP A 242 -1.97 -4.53 11.03
C ASP A 242 -0.65 -4.04 10.39
N PHE A 243 -0.36 -2.73 10.44
CA PHE A 243 0.94 -2.18 10.01
C PHE A 243 2.09 -2.54 10.97
N GLU A 244 1.86 -2.49 12.28
CA GLU A 244 2.78 -3.01 13.32
C GLU A 244 3.07 -4.51 13.08
N TYR A 245 2.04 -5.28 12.69
CA TYR A 245 2.13 -6.71 12.40
C TYR A 245 2.99 -7.03 11.16
N VAL A 246 2.77 -6.36 10.03
CA VAL A 246 3.54 -6.63 8.79
C VAL A 246 4.97 -6.08 8.84
N CYS A 247 5.26 -5.14 9.75
CA CYS A 247 6.62 -4.75 10.12
C CYS A 247 7.26 -5.66 11.17
N ALA A 248 6.62 -6.79 11.51
CA ALA A 248 7.07 -7.80 12.48
C ALA A 248 7.46 -7.21 13.87
N GLY A 249 6.85 -6.11 14.29
CA GLY A 249 7.18 -5.42 15.55
C GLY A 249 8.54 -4.72 15.59
N LEU A 250 9.22 -4.52 14.45
CA LEU A 250 10.53 -3.85 14.36
C LEU A 250 10.51 -2.38 14.83
N TYR A 251 9.33 -1.76 14.81
CA TYR A 251 9.05 -0.39 15.24
C TYR A 251 7.89 -0.41 16.25
N PRO A 252 7.98 0.34 17.37
CA PRO A 252 6.86 0.46 18.32
C PRO A 252 5.75 1.33 17.72
N ARG A 253 4.51 1.15 18.17
CA ARG A 253 3.33 1.96 17.79
C ARG A 253 3.60 3.46 17.68
N GLN A 254 4.31 4.02 18.66
CA GLN A 254 4.62 5.45 18.71
C GLN A 254 5.45 5.92 17.50
N ALA A 255 6.38 5.11 17.00
CA ALA A 255 7.21 5.48 15.85
C ALA A 255 6.40 5.66 14.56
N PHE A 256 5.29 4.92 14.38
CA PHE A 256 4.37 5.14 13.26
C PHE A 256 3.55 6.43 13.43
N ILE A 257 3.16 6.77 14.66
CA ILE A 257 2.43 8.02 14.97
C ILE A 257 3.35 9.23 14.76
N ASP A 258 4.58 9.17 15.26
CA ASP A 258 5.60 10.21 15.08
C ASP A 258 5.96 10.37 13.60
N LYS A 259 6.10 9.26 12.86
CA LYS A 259 6.39 9.29 11.42
C LYS A 259 5.19 9.83 10.63
N GLU A 260 3.95 9.50 10.99
CA GLU A 260 2.74 10.06 10.36
C GLU A 260 2.69 11.58 10.53
N LEU A 261 2.84 12.07 11.77
CA LEU A 261 2.85 13.50 12.04
C LEU A 261 4.00 14.21 11.28
N THR A 262 5.19 13.61 11.24
CA THR A 262 6.34 14.17 10.52
C THR A 262 6.12 14.17 9.00
N MET A 263 5.51 13.12 8.45
CA MET A 263 5.15 13.01 7.03
C MET A 263 4.11 14.05 6.62
N LEU A 264 2.98 14.11 7.34
CA LEU A 264 1.91 15.07 7.07
C LEU A 264 2.41 16.52 7.21
N THR A 265 3.25 16.80 8.20
CA THR A 265 3.86 18.13 8.38
C THR A 265 4.81 18.48 7.22
N ALA A 266 5.71 17.57 6.83
CA ALA A 266 6.63 17.79 5.71
C ALA A 266 5.91 18.00 4.37
N LEU A 267 4.82 17.26 4.13
CA LEU A 267 3.96 17.40 2.96
C LEU A 267 2.94 18.54 3.06
N ARG A 268 2.93 19.32 4.17
CA ARG A 268 1.97 20.39 4.48
C ARG A 268 0.51 19.94 4.33
N PHE A 269 0.23 18.71 4.81
CA PHE A 269 -1.05 17.99 4.72
C PHE A 269 -1.57 17.77 3.29
N TYR A 270 -0.75 18.02 2.24
CA TYR A 270 -1.10 17.70 0.86
C TYR A 270 -0.85 16.20 0.59
N VAL A 271 -1.82 15.38 0.96
CA VAL A 271 -1.75 13.91 0.85
C VAL A 271 -1.92 13.44 -0.59
N MET A 272 -3.04 13.76 -1.24
CA MET A 272 -3.32 13.27 -2.60
C MET A 272 -2.69 14.16 -3.68
N ASN A 273 -1.74 13.60 -4.42
CA ASN A 273 -1.21 14.15 -5.67
C ASN A 273 -1.78 13.40 -6.89
N VAL A 274 -1.48 13.86 -8.11
CA VAL A 274 -1.84 13.14 -9.34
C VAL A 274 -0.93 11.94 -9.59
N THR A 275 -1.54 10.85 -10.02
CA THR A 275 -0.88 9.58 -10.32
C THR A 275 -1.03 9.24 -11.81
N PRO A 276 -0.31 8.25 -12.35
CA PRO A 276 -0.50 7.86 -13.74
C PRO A 276 -1.91 7.30 -14.02
N LEU A 277 -2.63 6.79 -13.01
CA LEU A 277 -4.02 6.33 -13.14
C LEU A 277 -4.98 7.47 -13.51
N ASP A 278 -4.79 8.67 -12.92
CA ASP A 278 -5.58 9.87 -13.19
C ASP A 278 -5.47 10.36 -14.64
N PHE A 279 -4.39 9.96 -15.34
CA PHE A 279 -4.15 10.27 -16.74
C PHE A 279 -4.59 9.14 -17.68
N ILE A 280 -4.34 7.87 -17.30
CA ILE A 280 -4.77 6.70 -18.09
C ILE A 280 -6.28 6.66 -18.26
N SER A 281 -7.07 7.01 -17.25
CA SER A 281 -8.54 7.03 -17.35
C SER A 281 -9.05 7.88 -18.53
N VAL A 282 -8.45 9.06 -18.75
CA VAL A 282 -8.79 9.95 -19.88
C VAL A 282 -8.24 9.40 -21.19
N TYR A 283 -6.98 8.94 -21.21
CA TYR A 283 -6.34 8.43 -22.43
C TYR A 283 -7.00 7.16 -22.97
N ALA A 284 -7.49 6.30 -22.08
CA ALA A 284 -8.18 5.06 -22.42
C ALA A 284 -9.53 5.28 -23.11
N ILE A 285 -10.25 6.35 -22.76
CA ILE A 285 -11.49 6.75 -23.44
C ILE A 285 -11.19 7.19 -24.88
N VAL A 286 -10.18 8.05 -25.06
CA VAL A 286 -9.81 8.57 -26.40
C VAL A 286 -9.26 7.47 -27.32
N LEU A 287 -8.43 6.56 -26.79
CA LEU A 287 -7.86 5.43 -27.54
C LEU A 287 -8.73 4.16 -27.52
N GLN A 288 -9.94 4.23 -26.95
CA GLN A 288 -10.95 3.15 -26.88
C GLN A 288 -10.37 1.81 -26.37
N LEU A 289 -9.61 1.86 -25.27
CA LEU A 289 -8.97 0.68 -24.69
C LEU A 289 -10.00 -0.35 -24.19
N SER A 290 -9.77 -1.62 -24.52
CA SER A 290 -10.48 -2.74 -23.91
C SER A 290 -10.13 -2.88 -22.43
N LEU A 291 -10.93 -3.64 -21.67
CA LEU A 291 -10.63 -3.96 -20.25
C LEU A 291 -9.27 -4.65 -20.08
N GLU A 292 -8.84 -5.44 -21.07
CA GLU A 292 -7.50 -6.04 -21.10
C GLU A 292 -6.42 -5.00 -21.38
N GLY A 293 -6.65 -4.09 -22.34
CA GLY A 293 -5.78 -2.95 -22.59
C GLY A 293 -5.61 -2.06 -21.35
N MET A 294 -6.68 -1.87 -20.57
CA MET A 294 -6.64 -1.16 -19.29
C MET A 294 -5.76 -1.89 -18.26
N ALA A 295 -5.97 -3.21 -18.06
CA ALA A 295 -5.14 -4.00 -17.14
C ALA A 295 -3.66 -4.02 -17.56
N LEU A 296 -3.38 -4.03 -18.87
CA LEU A 296 -2.03 -3.97 -19.42
C LEU A 296 -1.39 -2.58 -19.23
N ALA A 297 -2.13 -1.49 -19.45
CA ALA A 297 -1.65 -0.13 -19.20
C ALA A 297 -1.37 0.10 -17.71
N GLU A 298 -2.23 -0.43 -16.83
CA GLU A 298 -2.05 -0.45 -15.37
C GLU A 298 -0.77 -1.21 -14.97
N TYR A 299 -0.53 -2.41 -15.50
CA TYR A 299 0.72 -3.17 -15.29
C TYR A 299 1.97 -2.36 -15.67
N LEU A 300 1.91 -1.67 -16.82
CA LEU A 300 3.00 -0.87 -17.36
C LEU A 300 3.28 0.44 -16.57
N ILE A 301 2.32 0.96 -15.80
CA ILE A 301 2.58 2.05 -14.85
C ILE A 301 2.97 1.58 -13.44
N THR A 302 2.64 0.34 -13.05
CA THR A 302 3.03 -0.24 -11.75
C THR A 302 4.46 -0.77 -11.74
N LEU A 303 4.91 -1.46 -12.81
CA LEU A 303 6.31 -1.94 -12.91
C LEU A 303 7.37 -0.85 -12.60
N PRO A 304 7.30 0.37 -13.18
CA PRO A 304 8.31 1.42 -12.99
C PRO A 304 8.42 1.96 -11.57
N LEU A 305 7.43 1.72 -10.70
CA LEU A 305 7.48 2.18 -9.30
C LEU A 305 8.72 1.62 -8.59
N GLN A 306 9.12 0.39 -8.93
CA GLN A 306 10.28 -0.30 -8.37
C GLN A 306 11.62 0.20 -8.95
N GLU A 307 11.62 0.99 -10.03
CA GLU A 307 12.83 1.29 -10.81
C GLU A 307 13.33 2.73 -10.67
N GLN A 308 14.57 2.87 -10.23
CA GLN A 308 15.24 4.16 -9.98
C GLN A 308 15.24 5.08 -11.21
N ARG A 309 15.34 4.50 -12.42
CA ARG A 309 15.41 5.23 -13.69
C ARG A 309 14.13 5.97 -14.10
N PHE A 310 13.01 5.72 -13.40
CA PHE A 310 11.74 6.42 -13.60
C PHE A 310 11.37 7.33 -12.40
N TYR A 311 12.28 7.54 -11.45
CA TYR A 311 12.12 8.56 -10.40
C TYR A 311 12.02 9.95 -11.05
N GLY A 312 11.02 10.75 -10.67
CA GLY A 312 10.76 12.04 -11.31
C GLY A 312 10.18 11.98 -12.73
N LEU A 313 9.86 10.80 -13.29
CA LEU A 313 9.10 10.73 -14.54
C LEU A 313 7.65 11.15 -14.30
N ARG A 314 7.24 12.21 -15.02
CA ARG A 314 5.87 12.76 -15.12
C ARG A 314 4.80 11.66 -15.25
N PRO A 315 3.82 11.60 -14.33
CA PRO A 315 2.64 10.75 -14.43
C PRO A 315 1.91 10.77 -15.78
N SER A 316 1.73 11.94 -16.39
CA SER A 316 1.10 12.12 -17.70
C SER A 316 1.84 11.36 -18.81
N VAL A 317 3.15 11.61 -18.96
CA VAL A 317 4.02 10.93 -19.93
C VAL A 317 4.08 9.42 -19.68
N ARG A 318 4.14 8.99 -18.40
CA ARG A 318 4.13 7.56 -18.05
C ARG A 318 2.81 6.88 -18.44
N GLY A 319 1.68 7.55 -18.21
CA GLY A 319 0.36 7.06 -18.60
C GLY A 319 0.21 6.95 -20.11
N ALA A 320 0.59 7.99 -20.86
CA ALA A 320 0.54 8.00 -22.32
C ALA A 320 1.42 6.89 -22.94
N ALA A 321 2.63 6.69 -22.40
CA ALA A 321 3.56 5.65 -22.85
C ALA A 321 3.05 4.23 -22.56
N ALA A 322 2.43 4.01 -21.38
CA ALA A 322 1.81 2.74 -21.04
C ALA A 322 0.59 2.43 -21.94
N VAL A 323 -0.27 3.42 -22.16
CA VAL A 323 -1.47 3.30 -23.02
C VAL A 323 -1.10 3.10 -24.49
N HIS A 324 -0.01 3.70 -24.99
CA HIS A 324 0.52 3.40 -26.33
C HIS A 324 0.81 1.91 -26.50
N ILE A 325 1.63 1.33 -25.60
CA ILE A 325 2.02 -0.09 -25.66
C ILE A 325 0.80 -0.99 -25.51
N ALA A 326 -0.09 -0.67 -24.57
CA ALA A 326 -1.29 -1.47 -24.30
C ALA A 326 -2.26 -1.47 -25.50
N SER A 327 -2.52 -0.30 -26.09
CA SER A 327 -3.30 -0.18 -27.33
C SER A 327 -2.68 -1.01 -28.45
N LYS A 328 -1.37 -0.85 -28.73
CA LYS A 328 -0.66 -1.65 -29.75
C LYS A 328 -0.70 -3.16 -29.49
N THR A 329 -0.62 -3.59 -28.24
CA THR A 329 -0.61 -5.02 -27.83
C THR A 329 -2.02 -5.65 -27.83
N CYS A 330 -3.06 -4.84 -28.00
CA CYS A 330 -4.47 -5.24 -28.16
C CYS A 330 -5.01 -4.79 -29.53
N ASP A 331 -4.16 -4.82 -30.57
CA ASP A 331 -4.47 -4.53 -31.99
C ASP A 331 -5.06 -3.13 -32.27
N GLY A 332 -4.93 -2.20 -31.32
CA GLY A 332 -5.38 -0.82 -31.43
C GLY A 332 -4.37 0.11 -32.11
N PRO A 333 -4.77 1.37 -32.41
CA PRO A 333 -3.96 2.30 -33.19
C PRO A 333 -2.66 2.73 -32.48
N GLY A 334 -2.60 2.69 -31.15
CA GLY A 334 -1.52 3.29 -30.38
C GLY A 334 -1.58 4.81 -30.34
N TRP A 335 -0.78 5.41 -29.47
CA TRP A 335 -0.68 6.87 -29.33
C TRP A 335 -0.01 7.52 -30.55
N SER A 336 -0.67 8.49 -31.19
CA SER A 336 -0.17 9.25 -32.37
C SER A 336 0.35 10.65 -32.01
N GLU A 337 0.80 11.42 -33.02
CA GLU A 337 1.15 12.83 -32.83
C GLU A 337 -0.08 13.71 -32.54
N ASP A 338 -1.26 13.37 -33.06
CA ASP A 338 -2.53 14.08 -32.79
C ASP A 338 -2.93 13.97 -31.31
N HIS A 339 -2.75 12.78 -30.73
CA HIS A 339 -2.95 12.55 -29.30
C HIS A 339 -1.97 13.39 -28.46
N SER A 340 -0.71 13.47 -28.90
CA SER A 340 0.30 14.35 -28.29
C SER A 340 -0.08 15.83 -28.36
N ALA A 341 -0.63 16.29 -29.50
CA ALA A 341 -1.08 17.67 -29.68
C ALA A 341 -2.31 17.99 -28.80
N LEU A 342 -3.32 17.12 -28.78
CA LEU A 342 -4.52 17.23 -27.95
C LEU A 342 -4.16 17.36 -26.46
N PHE A 343 -3.30 16.46 -25.97
CA PHE A 343 -2.92 16.38 -24.56
C PHE A 343 -1.72 17.26 -24.17
N LYS A 344 -1.14 17.99 -25.14
CA LYS A 344 0.00 18.93 -24.99
C LYS A 344 1.28 18.28 -24.43
N LEU A 345 1.57 17.07 -24.89
CA LEU A 345 2.74 16.27 -24.49
C LEU A 345 3.73 16.12 -25.65
N ASP A 346 5.04 16.04 -25.37
CA ASP A 346 6.03 15.72 -26.41
C ASP A 346 5.90 14.25 -26.84
N HIS A 347 5.54 14.03 -28.10
CA HIS A 347 5.46 12.72 -28.73
C HIS A 347 6.79 11.94 -28.63
N ARG A 348 7.93 12.61 -28.83
CA ARG A 348 9.25 11.95 -28.84
C ARG A 348 9.60 11.40 -27.46
N HIS A 349 9.38 12.18 -26.41
CA HIS A 349 9.53 11.73 -25.03
C HIS A 349 8.59 10.56 -24.69
N ILE A 350 7.33 10.57 -25.14
CA ILE A 350 6.40 9.44 -24.93
C ILE A 350 6.94 8.17 -25.60
N MET A 351 7.40 8.24 -26.87
CA MET A 351 7.96 7.07 -27.57
C MET A 351 9.22 6.53 -26.90
N LEU A 352 10.12 7.40 -26.42
CA LEU A 352 11.31 7.02 -25.66
C LEU A 352 10.97 6.33 -24.34
N VAL A 353 10.00 6.86 -23.59
CA VAL A 353 9.50 6.23 -22.36
C VAL A 353 8.82 4.89 -22.68
N ALA A 354 8.02 4.80 -23.74
CA ALA A 354 7.38 3.55 -24.15
C ALA A 354 8.42 2.45 -24.47
N GLN A 355 9.51 2.80 -25.16
CA GLN A 355 10.63 1.89 -25.40
C GLN A 355 11.27 1.41 -24.08
N GLN A 356 11.45 2.30 -23.10
CA GLN A 356 11.99 1.96 -21.77
C GLN A 356 11.03 1.09 -20.93
N LEU A 357 9.72 1.33 -21.00
CA LEU A 357 8.67 0.54 -20.33
C LEU A 357 8.55 -0.86 -20.94
N ARG A 358 8.57 -0.98 -22.27
CA ARG A 358 8.63 -2.29 -22.94
C ARG A 358 9.90 -3.06 -22.60
N GLY A 359 11.04 -2.38 -22.59
CA GLY A 359 12.30 -2.95 -22.13
C GLY A 359 12.19 -3.49 -20.70
N LEU A 360 11.62 -2.70 -19.78
CA LEU A 360 11.38 -3.09 -18.39
C LEU A 360 10.50 -4.34 -18.24
N ALA A 361 9.37 -4.39 -18.94
CA ALA A 361 8.44 -5.51 -18.85
C ALA A 361 9.01 -6.82 -19.44
N ASN A 362 10.00 -6.70 -20.33
CA ASN A 362 10.74 -7.82 -20.91
C ASN A 362 12.04 -8.17 -20.13
N GLU A 363 12.37 -7.46 -19.05
CA GLU A 363 13.45 -7.87 -18.13
C GLU A 363 13.09 -9.15 -17.34
N ARG A 364 14.11 -9.74 -16.69
CA ARG A 364 13.99 -11.01 -15.95
C ARG A 364 12.80 -10.98 -14.97
N PRO A 365 11.81 -11.89 -15.10
CA PRO A 365 10.55 -11.80 -14.38
C PRO A 365 10.70 -11.93 -12.85
N GLU A 366 11.74 -12.64 -12.39
CA GLU A 366 12.10 -12.84 -10.99
C GLU A 366 12.26 -11.54 -10.20
N LYS A 367 12.77 -10.46 -10.82
CA LYS A 367 13.10 -9.20 -10.15
C LYS A 367 11.86 -8.44 -9.65
N TYR A 368 10.71 -8.64 -10.31
CA TYR A 368 9.47 -7.88 -10.07
C TYR A 368 8.33 -8.81 -9.64
N ILE A 369 8.63 -9.93 -8.96
CA ILE A 369 7.71 -11.05 -8.76
C ILE A 369 6.40 -10.65 -8.04
N ASN A 370 6.44 -9.72 -7.09
CA ASN A 370 5.24 -9.26 -6.38
C ASN A 370 4.30 -8.49 -7.33
N CYS A 371 4.87 -7.63 -8.19
CA CYS A 371 4.11 -6.93 -9.22
C CYS A 371 3.62 -7.88 -10.32
N ARG A 372 4.47 -8.77 -10.84
CA ARG A 372 4.12 -9.65 -11.98
C ARG A 372 3.07 -10.68 -11.60
N SER A 373 3.18 -11.32 -10.43
CA SER A 373 2.18 -12.30 -9.98
C SER A 373 0.76 -11.71 -9.90
N ARG A 374 0.63 -10.46 -9.41
CA ARG A 374 -0.63 -9.70 -9.36
C ARG A 374 -1.29 -9.52 -10.74
N PHE A 375 -0.49 -9.40 -11.80
CA PHE A 375 -0.95 -9.22 -13.19
C PHE A 375 -0.84 -10.50 -14.05
N LEU A 376 -0.49 -11.64 -13.43
CA LEU A 376 -0.67 -12.98 -14.00
C LEU A 376 -2.02 -13.60 -13.59
N ASP A 377 -2.74 -12.97 -12.65
CA ASP A 377 -4.10 -13.38 -12.25
C ASP A 377 -5.07 -13.29 -13.46
N PRO A 378 -5.90 -14.31 -13.73
CA PRO A 378 -6.94 -14.26 -14.76
C PRO A 378 -7.92 -13.07 -14.61
N ALA A 379 -8.16 -12.57 -13.39
CA ALA A 379 -8.97 -11.38 -13.15
C ALA A 379 -8.31 -10.06 -13.63
N LYS A 380 -6.99 -10.08 -13.90
CA LYS A 380 -6.23 -9.03 -14.60
C LYS A 380 -5.80 -9.52 -16.01
N PHE A 381 -6.57 -10.43 -16.61
CA PHE A 381 -6.37 -11.02 -17.94
C PHE A 381 -5.00 -11.71 -18.19
N GLY A 382 -4.22 -11.97 -17.13
CA GLY A 382 -2.87 -12.54 -17.27
C GLY A 382 -1.88 -11.65 -18.05
N VAL A 383 -2.12 -10.33 -18.14
CA VAL A 383 -1.37 -9.39 -19.02
C VAL A 383 0.15 -9.40 -18.80
N ALA A 384 0.63 -9.71 -17.59
CA ALA A 384 2.07 -9.83 -17.32
C ALA A 384 2.73 -11.09 -17.94
N GLY A 385 1.94 -11.96 -18.58
CA GLY A 385 2.41 -13.10 -19.39
C GLY A 385 2.37 -12.84 -20.90
N ARG A 386 1.81 -11.72 -21.38
CA ARG A 386 1.78 -11.38 -22.81
C ARG A 386 3.17 -10.98 -23.32
N ASN A 387 3.49 -11.39 -24.55
CA ASN A 387 4.56 -10.77 -25.33
C ASN A 387 4.08 -9.37 -25.76
N LEU A 388 4.77 -8.32 -25.32
CA LEU A 388 4.49 -6.95 -25.76
C LEU A 388 4.93 -6.78 -27.22
N LEU A 389 4.06 -6.21 -28.05
CA LEU A 389 4.32 -6.10 -29.49
C LEU A 389 5.40 -5.04 -29.83
N VAL A 390 5.89 -5.13 -31.07
CA VAL A 390 7.10 -4.47 -31.61
C VAL A 390 6.83 -3.04 -32.07
#